data_AF-A0A1F3BJQ3-F1
#
_entry.id   AF-A0A1F3BJQ3-F1
#
_cell.length_a   1.000
_cell.length_b   1.000
_cell.length_c   1.000
_cell.angle_alpha   90.00
_cell.angle_beta   90.00
_cell.angle_gamma   90.00
#
_symmetry.space_group_name_H-M   'P 1'
#
loop_
_entity.id
_entity.type
_entity.pdbx_description
1 polymer ?
#
loop_
_entity_poly.entity_id
_entity_poly.type
_entity_poly.pdbx_seq_one_letter_code
_entity_poly.pdbx_strand_id
1 'polypeptide(L)'
;MANAMERFLKNITTLTMDLEFHCSNWGINPRVTETQHKLWPGSALPHTALGTDDPCCLRLLKEDGHDGEPVGSCKKDRATRFLSSAEHLSPPERDLVRFGVFCHLGFFRTLHLVVKNRWEEFVLGEKGQPAESPAPYAEGLNEFEEGALARLLDRFRLELGGRAGTEETYRLFEEHGNLASKLGFDRQRLSALVDQMILSRVHYCGAGSPELDSFEARQGQEIALLREAGQEEEDQFWLKKSCWLAIQSELEDKLLLREDIRLKNFNVTMEWMALFGTVYIELLEAQMLCHQLERRMAIKKAEPSLSDEEIARRVKESIEEELASIKKVKGDALHAASLGHLHEPDGEFMSGEQLDRYHEDAKKIIREIWRLTHPDTLNRAFTERQRERLREYLEEVVKIRKSEAQLDVRAISVLSDILTKVKELYDVMGIDLEPTSVIRGDTLADQTAWLENEIQKIESQIRELMAEIQAMSVDPDIREKMASMAGEETRKATLLGLEQLKRAFEEENVVLQAEHQRMIDMGRAPVDSR
;
A
#
# COMPACT_ATOMS: atom_id res chain seq x y z
N MET A 1 11.71 -17.94 -18.49
CA MET A 1 12.52 -16.71 -18.53
C MET A 1 12.29 -16.01 -17.21
N ALA A 2 13.34 -15.88 -16.39
CA ALA A 2 13.25 -15.40 -15.01
C ALA A 2 12.73 -13.96 -14.98
N ASN A 3 11.84 -13.69 -14.02
CA ASN A 3 11.09 -12.46 -13.88
C ASN A 3 12.04 -11.26 -13.63
N ALA A 4 11.79 -10.09 -14.22
CA ALA A 4 12.60 -8.90 -13.96
C ALA A 4 12.46 -8.45 -12.49
N MET A 5 11.32 -8.74 -11.86
CA MET A 5 11.08 -8.54 -10.42
C MET A 5 11.66 -9.67 -9.54
N GLU A 6 11.78 -10.90 -10.07
CA GLU A 6 12.64 -11.92 -9.43
C GLU A 6 14.10 -11.44 -9.41
N ARG A 7 14.55 -10.54 -10.31
CA ARG A 7 15.90 -9.97 -10.25
C ARG A 7 16.03 -8.80 -9.27
N PHE A 8 14.98 -8.00 -9.07
CA PHE A 8 15.04 -6.84 -8.18
C PHE A 8 14.98 -7.22 -6.69
N LEU A 9 14.28 -8.30 -6.34
CA LEU A 9 14.12 -8.75 -4.94
C LEU A 9 14.91 -10.03 -4.58
N LYS A 10 15.43 -10.81 -5.54
CA LYS A 10 16.44 -11.85 -5.24
C LYS A 10 17.79 -11.27 -4.81
N ASN A 11 17.94 -9.94 -4.80
CA ASN A 11 19.19 -9.26 -4.48
C ASN A 11 19.02 -8.23 -3.35
N ILE A 12 18.15 -8.49 -2.35
CA ILE A 12 18.34 -7.81 -1.06
C ILE A 12 19.71 -8.25 -0.56
N THR A 13 20.60 -7.28 -0.51
CA THR A 13 21.95 -7.50 0.01
C THR A 13 21.92 -7.19 1.48
N THR A 14 22.74 -7.88 2.25
CA THR A 14 22.82 -7.64 3.69
C THR A 14 23.95 -6.66 4.00
N LEU A 15 23.90 -6.01 5.17
CA LEU A 15 25.00 -5.18 5.67
C LEU A 15 26.30 -5.98 5.72
N THR A 16 26.26 -7.25 6.12
CA THR A 16 27.42 -8.14 6.12
C THR A 16 28.04 -8.26 4.72
N MET A 17 27.22 -8.39 3.67
CA MET A 17 27.71 -8.43 2.29
C MET A 17 28.33 -7.10 1.86
N ASP A 18 27.78 -5.97 2.32
CA ASP A 18 28.31 -4.64 2.00
C ASP A 18 29.64 -4.35 2.71
N LEU A 19 29.75 -4.71 3.99
CA LEU A 19 31.01 -4.64 4.74
C LEU A 19 32.06 -5.55 4.11
N GLU A 20 31.68 -6.77 3.74
CA GLU A 20 32.56 -7.72 3.05
C GLU A 20 33.02 -7.18 1.70
N PHE A 21 32.11 -6.58 0.93
CA PHE A 21 32.43 -5.96 -0.34
C PHE A 21 33.53 -4.89 -0.18
N HIS A 22 33.44 -4.03 0.83
CA HIS A 22 34.47 -3.03 1.08
C HIS A 22 35.78 -3.63 1.60
N CYS A 23 35.73 -4.61 2.49
CA CYS A 23 36.92 -5.30 2.99
C CYS A 23 37.66 -6.05 1.87
N SER A 24 36.93 -6.78 1.02
CA SER A 24 37.49 -7.58 -0.08
C SER A 24 38.04 -6.72 -1.23
N ASN A 25 37.53 -5.51 -1.43
CA ASN A 25 38.00 -4.59 -2.47
C ASN A 25 38.98 -3.51 -1.94
N TRP A 26 39.47 -3.66 -0.71
CA TRP A 26 40.39 -2.69 -0.09
C TRP A 26 41.61 -2.36 -0.96
N GLY A 27 42.31 -3.38 -1.45
CA GLY A 27 43.57 -3.19 -2.17
C GLY A 27 43.44 -2.57 -3.56
N ILE A 28 42.21 -2.49 -4.09
CA ILE A 28 41.92 -1.86 -5.38
C ILE A 28 41.14 -0.55 -5.23
N ASN A 29 40.83 -0.13 -4.00
CA ASN A 29 40.16 1.14 -3.75
C ASN A 29 41.11 2.31 -4.04
N PRO A 30 40.85 3.11 -5.08
CA PRO A 30 41.78 4.16 -5.52
C PRO A 30 41.90 5.33 -4.54
N ARG A 31 41.05 5.39 -3.51
CA ARG A 31 41.04 6.46 -2.50
C ARG A 31 41.88 6.13 -1.27
N VAL A 32 42.35 4.90 -1.11
CA VAL A 32 43.19 4.49 0.03
C VAL A 32 44.53 5.22 -0.02
N THR A 33 44.94 5.81 1.10
CA THR A 33 46.17 6.58 1.15
C THR A 33 47.40 5.68 1.14
N GLU A 34 48.54 6.21 0.70
CA GLU A 34 49.80 5.46 0.73
C GLU A 34 50.17 5.03 2.16
N THR A 35 49.84 5.85 3.15
CA THR A 35 50.03 5.54 4.58
C THR A 35 49.14 4.37 5.01
N GLN A 36 47.87 4.37 4.63
CA GLN A 36 46.96 3.27 4.91
C GLN A 36 47.44 1.96 4.25
N HIS A 37 47.91 1.98 3.00
CA HIS A 37 48.47 0.80 2.35
C HIS A 37 49.74 0.26 3.01
N LYS A 38 50.56 1.13 3.61
CA LYS A 38 51.75 0.70 4.37
C LYS A 38 51.39 -0.01 5.66
N LEU A 39 50.36 0.48 6.36
CA LEU A 39 49.91 -0.08 7.65
C LEU A 39 49.03 -1.32 7.50
N TRP A 40 48.20 -1.36 6.45
CA TRP A 40 47.32 -2.49 6.13
C TRP A 40 47.59 -2.96 4.68
N PRO A 41 48.73 -3.62 4.44
CA PRO A 41 49.10 -4.11 3.12
C PRO A 41 48.25 -5.31 2.73
N GLY A 42 47.88 -5.40 1.45
CA GLY A 42 47.18 -6.55 0.88
C GLY A 42 46.02 -6.17 -0.02
N SER A 43 45.41 -7.17 -0.64
CA SER A 43 44.23 -7.00 -1.48
C SER A 43 42.93 -6.85 -0.68
N ALA A 44 42.89 -7.34 0.55
CA ALA A 44 41.70 -7.34 1.41
C ALA A 44 42.05 -7.06 2.88
N LEU A 45 41.10 -6.48 3.63
CA LEU A 45 41.20 -6.30 5.07
C LEU A 45 40.76 -7.57 5.81
N PRO A 46 41.50 -8.01 6.85
CA PRO A 46 41.06 -9.14 7.66
C PRO A 46 39.88 -8.73 8.56
N HIS A 47 38.90 -9.63 8.71
CA HIS A 47 37.70 -9.37 9.52
C HIS A 47 38.01 -9.02 10.98
N THR A 48 39.11 -9.53 11.52
CA THR A 48 39.54 -9.28 12.90
C THR A 48 40.02 -7.84 13.12
N ALA A 49 40.40 -7.11 12.06
CA ALA A 49 40.97 -5.75 12.18
C ALA A 49 39.96 -4.71 12.67
N LEU A 50 38.65 -4.99 12.68
CA LEU A 50 37.67 -4.13 13.34
C LEU A 50 37.73 -4.25 14.88
N GLY A 51 38.44 -5.25 15.41
CA GLY A 51 38.66 -5.44 16.85
C GLY A 51 39.76 -4.56 17.42
N THR A 52 39.47 -3.87 18.51
CA THR A 52 40.40 -2.97 19.24
C THR A 52 41.66 -3.65 19.78
N ASP A 53 41.61 -4.95 20.04
CA ASP A 53 42.72 -5.78 20.54
C ASP A 53 43.44 -6.58 19.45
N ASP A 54 43.10 -6.36 18.17
CA ASP A 54 43.84 -6.93 17.04
C ASP A 54 45.14 -6.14 16.79
N PRO A 55 46.29 -6.81 16.58
CA PRO A 55 47.55 -6.13 16.27
C PRO A 55 47.50 -5.25 15.01
N CYS A 56 46.61 -5.59 14.07
CA CYS A 56 46.33 -4.87 12.83
C CYS A 56 45.01 -4.08 12.92
N CYS A 57 44.53 -3.73 14.12
CA CYS A 57 43.33 -2.92 14.33
C CYS A 57 43.30 -1.69 13.41
N LEU A 58 42.21 -1.52 12.66
CA LEU A 58 41.99 -0.36 11.80
C LEU A 58 41.89 0.92 12.63
N ARG A 59 42.48 2.01 12.16
CA ARG A 59 42.49 3.31 12.84
C ARG A 59 42.26 4.44 11.85
N LEU A 60 41.58 5.49 12.30
CA LEU A 60 41.54 6.75 11.54
C LEU A 60 42.83 7.51 11.80
N LEU A 61 43.71 7.60 10.80
CA LEU A 61 45.07 8.09 10.98
C LEU A 61 45.13 9.60 11.24
N LYS A 62 46.01 10.04 12.15
CA LYS A 62 46.25 11.47 12.41
C LYS A 62 46.88 12.15 11.21
N GLU A 63 47.69 11.40 10.48
CA GLU A 63 48.35 11.80 9.23
C GLU A 63 47.33 12.15 8.14
N ASP A 64 46.16 11.49 8.17
CA ASP A 64 45.04 11.75 7.26
C ASP A 64 44.08 12.82 7.86
N GLY A 65 44.45 13.47 8.97
CA GLY A 65 43.68 14.54 9.61
C GLY A 65 42.63 14.07 10.62
N HIS A 66 42.71 12.82 11.08
CA HIS A 66 41.75 12.24 12.04
C HIS A 66 42.31 12.10 13.47
N ASP A 67 41.60 11.39 14.34
CA ASP A 67 41.87 11.32 15.78
C ASP A 67 42.95 10.29 16.19
N GLY A 68 43.32 9.35 15.32
CA GLY A 68 44.23 8.24 15.62
C GLY A 68 43.55 7.04 16.30
N GLU A 69 42.25 7.15 16.59
CA GLU A 69 41.52 6.18 17.38
C GLU A 69 41.08 4.97 16.52
N PRO A 70 40.82 3.80 17.15
CA PRO A 70 40.30 2.61 16.47
C PRO A 70 39.04 2.89 15.65
N VAL A 71 38.86 2.19 14.53
CA VAL A 71 37.62 2.25 13.74
C VAL A 71 36.48 1.57 14.49
N GLY A 72 36.70 0.36 15.01
CA GLY A 72 35.73 -0.36 15.84
C GLY A 72 35.89 -0.08 17.32
N SER A 73 34.81 -0.29 18.08
CA SER A 73 34.76 -0.07 19.54
C SER A 73 34.80 -1.36 20.36
N CYS A 74 34.70 -2.52 19.70
CA CYS A 74 34.62 -3.84 20.33
C CYS A 74 35.94 -4.62 20.25
N LYS A 75 36.06 -5.72 21.00
CA LYS A 75 37.17 -6.69 20.84
C LYS A 75 36.97 -7.54 19.58
N LYS A 76 38.05 -8.12 19.05
CA LYS A 76 38.10 -8.90 17.80
C LYS A 76 37.08 -10.03 17.73
N ASP A 77 36.86 -10.75 18.83
CA ASP A 77 35.92 -11.89 18.86
C ASP A 77 34.48 -11.41 18.65
N ARG A 78 34.15 -10.19 19.10
CA ARG A 78 32.85 -9.57 18.85
C ARG A 78 32.80 -8.88 17.48
N ALA A 79 33.88 -8.23 17.06
CA ALA A 79 33.92 -7.50 15.80
C ALA A 79 33.85 -8.43 14.57
N THR A 80 34.43 -9.62 14.63
CA THR A 80 34.33 -10.63 13.55
C THR A 80 32.89 -11.06 13.28
N ARG A 81 32.01 -10.99 14.30
CA ARG A 81 30.58 -11.30 14.15
C ARG A 81 29.82 -10.27 13.31
N PHE A 82 30.35 -9.06 13.11
CA PHE A 82 29.75 -8.06 12.20
C PHE A 82 29.74 -8.54 10.74
N LEU A 83 30.74 -9.35 10.37
CA LEU A 83 30.93 -9.91 9.03
C LEU A 83 30.49 -11.39 8.95
N SER A 84 29.94 -11.95 10.04
CA SER A 84 29.48 -13.34 10.08
C SER A 84 28.01 -13.43 9.71
N SER A 85 27.68 -14.25 8.70
CA SER A 85 26.28 -14.57 8.39
C SER A 85 25.68 -15.63 9.34
N ALA A 86 26.49 -16.34 10.13
CA ALA A 86 26.01 -17.39 11.03
C ALA A 86 25.77 -16.88 12.46
N GLU A 87 26.55 -15.89 12.90
CA GLU A 87 26.50 -15.34 14.27
C GLU A 87 26.47 -13.81 14.24
N HIS A 88 25.70 -13.24 13.30
CA HIS A 88 25.71 -11.81 13.04
C HIS A 88 25.48 -10.98 14.31
N LEU A 89 26.19 -9.85 14.40
CA LEU A 89 25.89 -8.80 15.36
C LEU A 89 25.82 -7.46 14.62
N SER A 90 24.76 -6.70 14.86
CA SER A 90 24.63 -5.34 14.31
C SER A 90 25.74 -4.44 14.88
N PRO A 91 26.61 -3.88 14.04
CA PRO A 91 27.68 -3.00 14.51
C PRO A 91 27.12 -1.74 15.16
N PRO A 92 27.82 -1.14 16.14
CA PRO A 92 27.51 0.21 16.61
C PRO A 92 27.56 1.21 15.45
N GLU A 93 26.66 2.20 15.43
CA GLU A 93 26.56 3.11 14.29
C GLU A 93 27.80 4.00 14.16
N ARG A 94 28.41 4.35 15.30
CA ARG A 94 29.71 5.03 15.34
C ARG A 94 30.78 4.22 14.60
N ASP A 95 30.82 2.90 14.78
CA ASP A 95 31.80 2.03 14.12
C ASP A 95 31.56 2.01 12.60
N LEU A 96 30.30 2.02 12.15
CA LEU A 96 29.94 2.13 10.72
C LEU A 96 30.34 3.46 10.11
N VAL A 97 30.10 4.58 10.81
CA VAL A 97 30.50 5.92 10.34
C VAL A 97 32.03 5.97 10.22
N ARG A 98 32.76 5.52 11.24
CA ARG A 98 34.23 5.46 11.21
C ARG A 98 34.75 4.52 10.13
N PHE A 99 34.08 3.40 9.88
CA PHE A 99 34.42 2.47 8.81
C PHE A 99 34.23 3.13 7.43
N GLY A 100 33.12 3.86 7.23
CA GLY A 100 32.88 4.61 6.00
C GLY A 100 33.92 5.70 5.75
N VAL A 101 34.38 6.39 6.80
CA VAL A 101 35.51 7.33 6.74
C VAL A 101 36.80 6.62 6.39
N PHE A 102 37.13 5.52 7.08
CA PHE A 102 38.35 4.74 6.82
C PHE A 102 38.43 4.24 5.36
N CYS A 103 37.30 3.79 4.81
CA CYS A 103 37.18 3.28 3.44
C CYS A 103 36.93 4.37 2.38
N HIS A 104 36.85 5.65 2.77
CA HIS A 104 36.61 6.80 1.87
C HIS A 104 35.31 6.70 1.05
N LEU A 105 34.22 6.20 1.65
CA LEU A 105 32.96 5.92 0.94
C LEU A 105 32.14 7.17 0.59
N GLY A 106 32.39 8.29 1.25
CA GLY A 106 31.57 9.50 1.12
C GLY A 106 30.31 9.46 1.99
N PHE A 107 29.64 10.60 2.13
CA PHE A 107 28.52 10.78 3.06
C PHE A 107 27.34 9.85 2.78
N PHE A 108 26.83 9.81 1.54
CA PHE A 108 25.63 9.03 1.19
C PHE A 108 25.80 7.53 1.37
N ARG A 109 26.96 6.98 0.97
CA ARG A 109 27.24 5.56 1.16
C ARG A 109 27.47 5.20 2.62
N THR A 110 28.07 6.09 3.40
CA THR A 110 28.21 5.89 4.84
C THR A 110 26.84 5.92 5.53
N LEU A 111 25.97 6.88 5.16
CA LEU A 111 24.59 6.93 5.65
C LEU A 111 23.79 5.70 5.23
N HIS A 112 23.98 5.21 4.01
CA HIS A 112 23.39 3.95 3.55
C HIS A 112 23.72 2.78 4.48
N LEU A 113 24.99 2.59 4.86
CA LEU A 113 25.39 1.53 5.80
C LEU A 113 24.67 1.67 7.15
N VAL A 114 24.55 2.90 7.67
CA VAL A 114 23.86 3.16 8.95
C VAL A 114 22.37 2.86 8.85
N VAL A 115 21.69 3.39 7.82
CA VAL A 115 20.25 3.16 7.58
C VAL A 115 19.97 1.67 7.37
N LYS A 116 20.83 0.98 6.62
CA LYS A 116 20.70 -0.45 6.34
C LYS A 116 20.93 -1.32 7.57
N ASN A 117 21.93 -1.02 8.38
CA ASN A 117 22.15 -1.70 9.66
C ASN A 117 20.92 -1.61 10.57
N ARG A 118 20.36 -0.40 10.67
CA ARG A 118 19.15 -0.12 11.43
C ARG A 118 17.94 -0.87 10.91
N TRP A 119 17.79 -0.87 9.59
CA TRP A 119 16.73 -1.58 8.92
C TRP A 119 16.81 -3.09 9.20
N GLU A 120 17.98 -3.70 9.00
CA GLU A 120 18.18 -5.14 9.21
C GLU A 120 18.00 -5.53 10.70
N GLU A 121 18.48 -4.70 11.64
CA GLU A 121 18.26 -4.88 13.09
C GLU A 121 16.76 -4.82 13.43
N PHE A 122 16.03 -3.83 12.88
CA PHE A 122 14.59 -3.70 13.06
C PHE A 122 13.84 -4.94 12.53
N VAL A 123 14.17 -5.37 11.31
CA VAL A 123 13.55 -6.53 10.66
C VAL A 123 13.77 -7.81 11.47
N LEU A 124 14.97 -8.03 11.99
CA LEU A 124 15.27 -9.21 12.82
C LEU A 124 14.58 -9.15 14.19
N GLY A 125 14.53 -7.97 14.81
CA GLY A 125 13.81 -7.76 16.07
C GLY A 125 12.32 -8.10 15.96
N GLU A 126 11.69 -7.74 14.84
CA GLU A 126 10.27 -8.04 14.58
C GLU A 126 9.96 -9.54 14.42
N LYS A 127 10.98 -10.36 14.11
CA LYS A 127 10.88 -11.82 14.13
C LYS A 127 10.94 -12.44 15.53
N GLY A 128 11.10 -11.63 16.58
CA GLY A 128 11.40 -12.12 17.92
C GLY A 128 12.76 -12.82 18.00
N GLN A 129 13.60 -12.67 16.96
CA GLN A 129 14.98 -13.12 17.01
C GLN A 129 15.76 -12.05 17.76
N PRO A 130 16.37 -12.37 18.91
CA PRO A 130 17.32 -11.45 19.51
C PRO A 130 18.44 -11.19 18.49
N ALA A 131 19.03 -9.99 18.52
CA ALA A 131 20.17 -9.63 17.67
C ALA A 131 21.38 -10.59 17.80
N GLU A 132 21.34 -11.54 18.74
CA GLU A 132 22.35 -12.56 19.01
C GLU A 132 21.86 -14.00 18.73
N SER A 133 20.80 -14.19 17.92
CA SER A 133 20.28 -15.52 17.57
C SER A 133 21.23 -16.29 16.63
N PRO A 134 21.44 -17.60 16.82
CA PRO A 134 22.29 -18.44 15.96
C PRO A 134 21.63 -18.88 14.64
N ALA A 135 20.46 -18.34 14.29
CA ALA A 135 19.86 -18.56 12.97
C ALA A 135 20.67 -17.82 11.90
N PRO A 136 20.84 -18.38 10.68
CA PRO A 136 21.63 -17.70 9.65
C PRO A 136 21.02 -16.34 9.31
N TYR A 137 21.78 -15.27 9.54
CA TYR A 137 21.40 -13.88 9.34
C TYR A 137 20.76 -13.61 7.97
N ALA A 138 21.35 -14.20 6.94
CA ALA A 138 20.83 -14.11 5.58
C ALA A 138 19.51 -14.88 5.40
N GLU A 139 19.30 -16.01 6.08
CA GLU A 139 18.02 -16.72 6.07
C GLU A 139 16.97 -15.91 6.83
N GLY A 140 17.32 -15.33 7.99
CA GLY A 140 16.45 -14.46 8.77
C GLY A 140 15.91 -13.25 7.99
N LEU A 141 16.72 -12.66 7.10
CA LEU A 141 16.29 -11.54 6.24
C LEU A 141 15.57 -11.99 4.96
N ASN A 142 15.91 -13.16 4.38
CA ASN A 142 15.32 -13.67 3.13
C ASN A 142 14.05 -14.51 3.30
N GLU A 143 13.74 -14.94 4.52
CA GLU A 143 12.53 -15.69 4.86
C GLU A 143 11.26 -14.83 4.91
N PHE A 144 11.39 -13.50 4.85
CA PHE A 144 10.23 -12.63 4.77
C PHE A 144 9.67 -12.66 3.35
N GLU A 145 8.37 -12.93 3.24
CA GLU A 145 7.63 -12.68 2.00
C GLU A 145 7.77 -11.20 1.61
N GLU A 146 7.78 -10.89 0.30
CA GLU A 146 7.91 -9.53 -0.23
C GLU A 146 6.94 -8.54 0.44
N GLY A 147 5.70 -8.99 0.67
CA GLY A 147 4.71 -8.22 1.40
C GLY A 147 5.21 -7.85 2.80
N ALA A 148 5.80 -8.79 3.54
CA ALA A 148 6.27 -8.59 4.92
C ALA A 148 7.41 -7.58 5.06
N LEU A 149 8.39 -7.58 4.15
CA LEU A 149 9.45 -6.57 4.16
C LEU A 149 8.89 -5.19 3.82
N ALA A 150 7.93 -5.12 2.89
CA ALA A 150 7.23 -3.87 2.64
C ALA A 150 6.50 -3.38 3.92
N ARG A 151 5.84 -4.24 4.70
CA ARG A 151 5.19 -3.87 5.97
C ARG A 151 6.15 -3.27 6.99
N LEU A 152 7.30 -3.91 7.16
CA LEU A 152 8.35 -3.47 8.08
C LEU A 152 8.86 -2.05 7.72
N LEU A 153 8.87 -1.69 6.43
CA LEU A 153 9.38 -0.41 5.96
C LEU A 153 8.59 0.81 6.47
N ASP A 154 7.29 0.69 6.75
CA ASP A 154 6.49 1.82 7.27
C ASP A 154 6.72 2.06 8.74
N ARG A 155 6.93 0.98 9.48
CA ARG A 155 7.19 1.06 10.91
C ARG A 155 8.60 1.54 11.17
N PHE A 156 9.51 1.27 10.24
CA PHE A 156 10.89 1.68 10.37
C PHE A 156 11.00 3.21 10.49
N ARG A 157 11.40 3.62 11.70
CA ARG A 157 11.94 4.93 11.99
C ARG A 157 13.34 4.70 12.54
N LEU A 158 14.26 5.59 12.19
CA LEU A 158 15.64 5.49 12.64
C LEU A 158 15.78 5.53 14.18
N GLU A 159 14.75 6.05 14.86
CA GLU A 159 14.62 6.24 16.31
C GLU A 159 14.13 4.98 17.08
N LEU A 160 13.71 3.92 16.38
CA LEU A 160 13.19 2.72 17.06
C LEU A 160 14.29 1.95 17.82
N GLY A 161 13.90 1.31 18.94
CA GLY A 161 14.76 0.39 19.69
C GLY A 161 15.75 1.05 20.67
N GLY A 162 15.55 2.32 21.04
CA GLY A 162 16.37 2.99 22.06
C GLY A 162 17.81 3.31 21.61
N ARG A 163 18.03 3.33 20.29
CA ARG A 163 19.32 3.62 19.67
C ARG A 163 19.36 5.06 19.12
N ALA A 164 20.52 5.47 18.59
CA ALA A 164 20.71 6.77 17.95
C ALA A 164 19.68 7.02 16.84
N GLY A 165 18.82 8.02 17.04
CA GLY A 165 17.84 8.49 16.07
C GLY A 165 18.46 9.41 15.02
N THR A 166 17.64 10.17 14.30
CA THR A 166 18.13 11.11 13.28
C THR A 166 19.04 12.18 13.89
N GLU A 167 18.73 12.64 15.10
CA GLU A 167 19.55 13.62 15.83
C GLU A 167 20.92 13.07 16.21
N GLU A 168 20.98 11.88 16.82
CA GLU A 168 22.25 11.26 17.19
C GLU A 168 23.05 10.86 15.95
N THR A 169 22.38 10.38 14.89
CA THR A 169 23.02 10.08 13.61
C THR A 169 23.65 11.33 13.01
N TYR A 170 22.95 12.46 13.00
CA TYR A 170 23.51 13.75 12.59
C TYR A 170 24.77 14.08 13.40
N ARG A 171 24.71 13.99 14.73
CA ARG A 171 25.87 14.26 15.60
C ARG A 171 27.07 13.36 15.28
N LEU A 172 26.84 12.07 15.00
CA LEU A 172 27.93 11.15 14.62
C LEU A 172 28.62 11.59 13.32
N PHE A 173 27.86 12.03 12.31
CA PHE A 173 28.44 12.56 11.07
C PHE A 173 29.20 13.88 11.29
N GLU A 174 28.75 14.71 12.23
CA GLU A 174 29.45 15.95 12.60
C GLU A 174 30.76 15.67 13.35
N GLU A 175 30.75 14.76 14.32
CA GLU A 175 31.94 14.32 15.06
C GLU A 175 33.03 13.74 14.14
N HIS A 176 32.64 13.14 13.02
CA HIS A 176 33.55 12.48 12.08
C HIS A 176 33.85 13.33 10.83
N GLY A 177 34.07 14.63 11.06
CA GLY A 177 34.60 15.54 10.05
C GLY A 177 33.55 16.42 9.39
N ASN A 178 32.44 16.73 10.08
CA ASN A 178 31.37 17.59 9.60
C ASN A 178 30.77 17.07 8.28
N LEU A 179 30.60 15.75 8.15
CA LEU A 179 30.27 15.11 6.89
C LEU A 179 28.91 15.53 6.35
N ALA A 180 27.93 15.77 7.23
CA ALA A 180 26.59 16.20 6.84
C ALA A 180 26.57 17.72 6.56
N SER A 181 27.04 18.53 7.50
CA SER A 181 26.99 19.99 7.38
C SER A 181 27.87 20.55 6.25
N LYS A 182 28.99 19.90 5.90
CA LYS A 182 29.80 20.25 4.70
C LYS A 182 29.03 20.12 3.38
N LEU A 183 27.98 19.30 3.38
CA LEU A 183 27.09 19.12 2.24
C LEU A 183 25.82 19.97 2.35
N GLY A 184 25.69 20.82 3.37
CA GLY A 184 24.54 21.69 3.57
C GLY A 184 23.36 21.03 4.28
N PHE A 185 23.52 19.81 4.81
CA PHE A 185 22.49 19.18 5.63
C PHE A 185 22.51 19.73 7.05
N ASP A 186 21.34 20.11 7.53
CA ASP A 186 21.04 20.21 8.96
C ASP A 186 20.27 18.95 9.40
N ARG A 187 19.80 18.95 10.65
CA ARG A 187 19.04 17.84 11.24
C ARG A 187 17.76 17.51 10.48
N GLN A 188 17.01 18.53 10.07
CA GLN A 188 15.73 18.36 9.40
C GLN A 188 15.94 17.84 7.97
N ARG A 189 16.91 18.40 7.26
CA ARG A 189 17.28 17.97 5.92
C ARG A 189 17.86 16.55 5.92
N LEU A 190 18.61 16.16 6.97
CA LEU A 190 19.05 14.77 7.14
C LEU A 190 17.85 13.83 7.32
N SER A 191 16.85 14.23 8.13
CA SER A 191 15.62 13.44 8.28
C SER A 191 14.94 13.22 6.93
N ALA A 192 14.75 14.29 6.16
CA ALA A 192 14.14 14.21 4.84
C ALA A 192 14.95 13.33 3.86
N LEU A 193 16.28 13.36 3.95
CA LEU A 193 17.16 12.49 3.16
C LEU A 193 16.97 11.01 3.56
N VAL A 194 16.91 10.72 4.85
CA VAL A 194 16.64 9.36 5.37
C VAL A 194 15.28 8.88 4.88
N ASP A 195 14.23 9.70 4.99
CA ASP A 195 12.89 9.37 4.51
C ASP A 195 12.91 9.11 3.00
N GLN A 196 13.66 9.92 2.24
CA GLN A 196 13.87 9.70 0.81
C GLN A 196 14.61 8.38 0.52
N MET A 197 15.61 7.99 1.31
CA MET A 197 16.31 6.70 1.18
C MET A 197 15.41 5.50 1.49
N ILE A 198 14.52 5.65 2.45
CA ILE A 198 13.51 4.64 2.82
C ILE A 198 12.50 4.52 1.68
N LEU A 199 11.90 5.64 1.24
CA LEU A 199 10.92 5.69 0.17
C LEU A 199 11.47 5.18 -1.17
N SER A 200 12.72 5.49 -1.49
CA SER A 200 13.39 5.02 -2.71
C SER A 200 13.96 3.60 -2.58
N ARG A 201 13.86 2.97 -1.41
CA ARG A 201 14.32 1.60 -1.12
C ARG A 201 15.80 1.34 -1.38
N VAL A 202 16.63 2.38 -1.42
CA VAL A 202 18.07 2.23 -1.72
C VAL A 202 18.83 1.47 -0.63
N HIS A 203 18.28 1.38 0.58
CA HIS A 203 18.84 0.60 1.69
C HIS A 203 18.70 -0.92 1.50
N TYR A 204 17.92 -1.40 0.53
CA TYR A 204 17.90 -2.82 0.12
C TYR A 204 19.05 -3.17 -0.82
N CYS A 205 19.59 -2.17 -1.50
CA CYS A 205 20.56 -2.33 -2.55
C CYS A 205 21.97 -2.55 -1.99
N GLY A 206 22.83 -3.17 -2.78
CA GLY A 206 24.22 -3.42 -2.39
C GLY A 206 25.08 -2.16 -2.47
N ALA A 207 26.17 -2.15 -1.71
CA ALA A 207 27.09 -1.03 -1.65
C ALA A 207 27.74 -0.66 -3.02
N GLY A 208 27.77 -1.59 -3.98
CA GLY A 208 28.24 -1.38 -5.36
C GLY A 208 27.13 -1.43 -6.41
N SER A 209 25.87 -1.20 -6.01
CA SER A 209 24.72 -1.33 -6.91
C SER A 209 24.49 -0.09 -7.79
N PRO A 210 24.01 -0.26 -9.04
CA PRO A 210 23.63 0.86 -9.91
C PRO A 210 22.56 1.78 -9.31
N GLU A 211 21.66 1.23 -8.49
CA GLU A 211 20.59 1.96 -7.81
C GLU A 211 21.16 2.95 -6.78
N LEU A 212 22.11 2.51 -5.95
CA LEU A 212 22.80 3.36 -4.99
C LEU A 212 23.67 4.40 -5.70
N ASP A 213 24.36 4.02 -6.77
CA ASP A 213 25.14 4.94 -7.60
C ASP A 213 24.24 6.04 -8.19
N SER A 214 23.07 5.65 -8.72
CA SER A 214 22.09 6.59 -9.30
C SER A 214 21.44 7.47 -8.24
N PHE A 215 21.26 6.98 -7.01
CA PHE A 215 20.82 7.79 -5.89
C PHE A 215 21.89 8.83 -5.50
N GLU A 216 23.13 8.40 -5.29
CA GLU A 216 24.25 9.28 -4.95
C GLU A 216 24.47 10.38 -6.00
N ALA A 217 24.44 10.02 -7.29
CA ALA A 217 24.60 10.98 -8.38
C ALA A 217 23.49 12.06 -8.37
N ARG A 218 22.23 11.66 -8.12
CA ARG A 218 21.10 12.60 -8.04
C ARG A 218 21.17 13.50 -6.81
N GLN A 219 21.52 12.97 -5.65
CA GLN A 219 21.73 13.80 -4.46
C GLN A 219 22.89 14.77 -4.66
N GLY A 220 23.95 14.34 -5.36
CA GLY A 220 25.05 15.21 -5.77
C GLY A 220 24.60 16.35 -6.69
N GLN A 221 23.72 16.07 -7.65
CA GLN A 221 23.10 17.08 -8.51
C GLN A 221 22.21 18.03 -7.71
N GLU A 222 21.36 17.51 -6.80
CA GLU A 222 20.51 18.33 -5.92
C GLU A 222 21.37 19.27 -5.07
N ILE A 223 22.44 18.78 -4.43
CA ILE A 223 23.38 19.62 -3.67
C ILE A 223 24.06 20.66 -4.57
N ALA A 224 24.47 20.29 -5.79
CA ALA A 224 25.09 21.23 -6.71
C ALA A 224 24.13 22.38 -7.05
N LEU A 225 22.87 22.07 -7.34
CA LEU A 225 21.83 23.06 -7.58
C LEU A 225 21.57 23.94 -6.35
N LEU A 226 21.46 23.34 -5.16
CA LEU A 226 21.25 24.07 -3.91
C LEU A 226 22.42 25.00 -3.54
N ARG A 227 23.66 24.62 -3.85
CA ARG A 227 24.85 25.46 -3.62
C ARG A 227 24.88 26.70 -4.52
N GLU A 228 24.29 26.61 -5.70
CA GLU A 228 24.21 27.72 -6.67
C GLU A 228 22.97 28.60 -6.45
N ALA A 229 21.99 28.11 -5.68
CA ALA A 229 20.74 28.79 -5.39
C ALA A 229 20.87 29.85 -4.29
N GLY A 230 19.95 30.82 -4.30
CA GLY A 230 19.79 31.75 -3.19
C GLY A 230 19.11 31.07 -1.99
N GLN A 231 19.33 31.61 -0.77
CA GLN A 231 18.71 31.09 0.46
C GLN A 231 17.18 30.97 0.34
N GLU A 232 16.52 31.93 -0.30
CA GLU A 232 15.07 31.93 -0.47
C GLU A 232 14.59 30.77 -1.39
N GLU A 233 15.33 30.48 -2.46
CA GLU A 233 15.01 29.38 -3.39
C GLU A 233 15.26 28.02 -2.71
N GLU A 234 16.33 27.91 -1.94
CA GLU A 234 16.64 26.73 -1.14
C GLU A 234 15.56 26.45 -0.08
N ASP A 235 15.16 27.48 0.68
CA ASP A 235 14.12 27.35 1.70
C ASP A 235 12.76 26.96 1.09
N GLN A 236 12.43 27.54 -0.06
CA GLN A 236 11.22 27.16 -0.81
C GLN A 236 11.26 25.70 -1.26
N PHE A 237 12.37 25.24 -1.83
CA PHE A 237 12.52 23.84 -2.26
C PHE A 237 12.31 22.88 -1.10
N TRP A 238 12.99 23.10 0.04
CA TRP A 238 12.88 22.22 1.20
C TRP A 238 11.49 22.23 1.84
N LEU A 239 10.83 23.38 1.86
CA LEU A 239 9.44 23.49 2.31
C LEU A 239 8.52 22.65 1.43
N LYS A 240 8.65 22.77 0.10
CA LYS A 240 7.84 22.01 -0.86
C LYS A 240 8.13 20.52 -0.80
N LYS A 241 9.40 20.13 -0.69
CA LYS A 241 9.81 18.72 -0.55
C LYS A 241 9.21 18.10 0.71
N SER A 242 9.24 18.80 1.83
CA SER A 242 8.63 18.35 3.09
C SER A 242 7.10 18.24 2.99
N CYS A 243 6.45 19.23 2.37
CA CYS A 243 5.00 19.23 2.14
C CYS A 243 4.57 18.07 1.23
N TRP A 244 5.32 17.82 0.15
CA TRP A 244 5.09 16.71 -0.76
C TRP A 244 5.20 15.35 -0.04
N LEU A 245 6.18 15.17 0.84
CA LEU A 245 6.28 13.95 1.64
C LEU A 245 5.09 13.78 2.60
N ALA A 246 4.69 14.86 3.28
CA ALA A 246 3.57 14.83 4.22
C ALA A 246 2.22 14.52 3.53
N ILE A 247 1.95 15.14 2.38
CA ILE A 247 0.68 14.95 1.69
C ILE A 247 0.54 13.55 1.04
N GLN A 248 1.66 12.93 0.68
CA GLN A 248 1.66 11.52 0.26
C GLN A 248 1.19 10.59 1.38
N SER A 249 1.59 10.86 2.62
CA SER A 249 1.12 10.13 3.80
C SER A 249 -0.35 10.42 4.10
N GLU A 250 -0.81 11.66 3.94
CA GLU A 250 -2.24 11.98 4.10
C GLU A 250 -3.12 11.23 3.08
N LEU A 251 -2.66 11.14 1.82
CA LEU A 251 -3.36 10.38 0.78
C LEU A 251 -3.54 8.91 1.17
N GLU A 252 -2.51 8.28 1.75
CA GLU A 252 -2.58 6.90 2.26
C GLU A 252 -3.67 6.73 3.31
N ASP A 253 -3.72 7.65 4.28
CA ASP A 253 -4.72 7.62 5.34
C ASP A 253 -6.15 7.75 4.79
N LYS A 254 -6.37 8.62 3.80
CA LYS A 254 -7.70 8.78 3.18
C LYS A 254 -8.12 7.57 2.37
N LEU A 255 -7.19 6.94 1.66
CA LEU A 255 -7.46 5.73 0.90
C LEU A 255 -7.87 4.56 1.80
N LEU A 256 -7.21 4.39 2.95
CA LEU A 256 -7.61 3.39 3.94
C LEU A 256 -9.01 3.69 4.51
N LEU A 257 -9.24 4.93 4.95
CA LEU A 257 -10.52 5.33 5.53
C LEU A 257 -11.70 5.06 4.59
N ARG A 258 -11.49 5.30 3.29
CA ARG A 258 -12.47 4.97 2.25
C ARG A 258 -12.81 3.48 2.26
N GLU A 259 -11.82 2.60 2.29
CA GLU A 259 -12.05 1.16 2.28
C GLU A 259 -12.74 0.66 3.56
N ASP A 260 -12.41 1.23 4.73
CA ASP A 260 -13.06 0.89 5.99
C ASP A 260 -14.55 1.23 5.98
N ILE A 261 -14.92 2.41 5.47
CA ILE A 261 -16.32 2.83 5.37
C ILE A 261 -17.10 1.92 4.42
N ARG A 262 -16.48 1.51 3.32
CA ARG A 262 -17.11 0.61 2.36
C ARG A 262 -17.38 -0.76 2.96
N LEU A 263 -16.43 -1.31 3.70
CA LEU A 263 -16.61 -2.58 4.38
C LEU A 263 -17.69 -2.49 5.46
N LYS A 264 -17.71 -1.41 6.24
CA LYS A 264 -18.79 -1.15 7.21
C LYS A 264 -20.17 -1.11 6.55
N ASN A 265 -20.31 -0.36 5.46
CA ASN A 265 -21.58 -0.27 4.73
C ASN A 265 -22.01 -1.63 4.13
N PHE A 266 -21.03 -2.42 3.66
CA PHE A 266 -21.28 -3.78 3.20
C PHE A 266 -21.77 -4.69 4.33
N ASN A 267 -21.13 -4.65 5.49
CA ASN A 267 -21.53 -5.43 6.68
C ASN A 267 -22.93 -5.06 7.16
N VAL A 268 -23.26 -3.76 7.22
CA VAL A 268 -24.63 -3.30 7.54
C VAL A 268 -25.65 -3.91 6.57
N THR A 269 -25.34 -3.94 5.28
CA THR A 269 -26.25 -4.55 4.29
C THR A 269 -26.38 -6.06 4.48
N MET A 270 -25.28 -6.74 4.77
CA MET A 270 -25.28 -8.19 5.02
C MET A 270 -26.06 -8.56 6.29
N GLU A 271 -25.87 -7.83 7.38
CA GLU A 271 -26.65 -8.01 8.61
C GLU A 271 -28.14 -7.77 8.38
N TRP A 272 -28.48 -6.72 7.65
CA TRP A 272 -29.87 -6.42 7.30
C TRP A 272 -30.49 -7.54 6.46
N MET A 273 -29.77 -8.07 5.47
CA MET A 273 -30.21 -9.20 4.65
C MET A 273 -30.35 -10.49 5.44
N ALA A 274 -29.52 -10.72 6.47
CA ALA A 274 -29.67 -11.89 7.34
C ALA A 274 -30.96 -11.82 8.17
N LEU A 275 -31.35 -10.62 8.62
CA LEU A 275 -32.55 -10.41 9.44
C LEU A 275 -33.84 -10.34 8.63
N PHE A 276 -33.82 -9.66 7.49
CA PHE A 276 -35.04 -9.29 6.74
C PHE A 276 -35.07 -9.85 5.31
N GLY A 277 -33.97 -10.44 4.83
CA GLY A 277 -33.78 -10.79 3.42
C GLY A 277 -34.87 -11.71 2.86
N THR A 278 -35.31 -12.72 3.62
CA THR A 278 -36.37 -13.64 3.15
C THR A 278 -37.66 -12.90 2.82
N VAL A 279 -38.19 -12.10 3.75
CA VAL A 279 -39.45 -11.35 3.55
C VAL A 279 -39.25 -10.25 2.51
N TYR A 280 -38.09 -9.60 2.50
CA TYR A 280 -37.77 -8.57 1.51
C TYR A 280 -37.71 -9.12 0.08
N ILE A 281 -37.14 -10.31 -0.12
CA ILE A 281 -37.11 -10.98 -1.43
C ILE A 281 -38.52 -11.30 -1.90
N GLU A 282 -39.36 -11.86 -1.02
CA GLU A 282 -40.75 -12.17 -1.34
C GLU A 282 -41.55 -10.90 -1.69
N LEU A 283 -41.29 -9.79 -0.98
CA LEU A 283 -41.83 -8.48 -1.31
C LEU A 283 -41.40 -8.02 -2.71
N LEU A 284 -40.11 -8.10 -3.04
CA LEU A 284 -39.60 -7.73 -4.36
C LEU A 284 -40.19 -8.59 -5.48
N GLU A 285 -40.40 -9.89 -5.24
CA GLU A 285 -41.05 -10.78 -6.20
C GLU A 285 -42.53 -10.40 -6.41
N ALA A 286 -43.27 -10.10 -5.34
CA ALA A 286 -44.66 -9.67 -5.44
C ALA A 286 -44.76 -8.33 -6.21
N GLN A 287 -43.89 -7.37 -5.90
CA GLN A 287 -43.82 -6.07 -6.57
C GLN A 287 -43.47 -6.21 -8.05
N MET A 288 -42.49 -7.06 -8.39
CA MET A 288 -42.10 -7.33 -9.78
C MET A 288 -43.30 -7.84 -10.58
N LEU A 289 -44.07 -8.79 -10.03
CA LEU A 289 -45.24 -9.32 -10.72
C LEU A 289 -46.32 -8.25 -10.97
N CYS A 290 -46.54 -7.32 -10.02
CA CYS A 290 -47.42 -6.17 -10.23
C CYS A 290 -46.92 -5.29 -11.38
N HIS A 291 -45.66 -4.84 -11.33
CA HIS A 291 -45.08 -4.00 -12.38
C HIS A 291 -45.12 -4.66 -13.76
N GLN A 292 -44.92 -5.98 -13.83
CA GLN A 292 -45.03 -6.74 -15.08
C GLN A 292 -46.45 -6.67 -15.65
N LEU A 293 -47.47 -6.88 -14.83
CA LEU A 293 -48.87 -6.79 -15.24
C LEU A 293 -49.25 -5.37 -15.67
N GLU A 294 -48.83 -4.36 -14.91
CA GLU A 294 -49.07 -2.95 -15.24
C GLU A 294 -48.47 -2.57 -16.60
N ARG A 295 -47.21 -2.95 -16.86
CA ARG A 295 -46.55 -2.71 -18.15
C ARG A 295 -47.28 -3.41 -19.29
N ARG A 296 -47.66 -4.67 -19.11
CA ARG A 296 -48.42 -5.43 -20.14
C ARG A 296 -49.78 -4.80 -20.41
N MET A 297 -50.50 -4.40 -19.36
CA MET A 297 -51.78 -3.71 -19.47
C MET A 297 -51.64 -2.34 -20.15
N ALA A 298 -50.59 -1.58 -19.83
CA ALA A 298 -50.32 -0.29 -20.45
C ALA A 298 -50.06 -0.44 -21.96
N ILE A 299 -49.25 -1.42 -22.37
CA ILE A 299 -49.01 -1.73 -23.79
C ILE A 299 -50.31 -2.18 -24.47
N LYS A 300 -51.10 -3.06 -23.84
CA LYS A 300 -52.39 -3.52 -24.40
C LYS A 300 -53.42 -2.38 -24.53
N LYS A 301 -53.42 -1.40 -23.62
CA LYS A 301 -54.25 -0.20 -23.71
C LYS A 301 -53.80 0.71 -24.86
N ALA A 302 -52.50 0.88 -25.04
CA ALA A 302 -51.93 1.71 -26.11
C ALA A 302 -52.08 1.07 -27.50
N GLU A 303 -51.93 -0.25 -27.59
CA GLU A 303 -52.01 -1.02 -28.83
C GLU A 303 -52.94 -2.26 -28.65
N PRO A 304 -54.28 -2.09 -28.74
CA PRO A 304 -55.24 -3.17 -28.48
C PRO A 304 -55.15 -4.36 -29.42
N SER A 305 -54.59 -4.19 -30.61
CA SER A 305 -54.44 -5.24 -31.63
C SER A 305 -53.28 -6.21 -31.38
N LEU A 306 -52.34 -5.88 -30.49
CA LEU A 306 -51.21 -6.76 -30.20
C LEU A 306 -51.69 -8.05 -29.51
N SER A 307 -51.11 -9.17 -29.93
CA SER A 307 -51.27 -10.43 -29.21
C SER A 307 -50.51 -10.41 -27.89
N ASP A 308 -50.94 -11.25 -26.96
CA ASP A 308 -50.27 -11.37 -25.65
C ASP A 308 -48.81 -11.83 -25.79
N GLU A 309 -48.49 -12.63 -26.81
CA GLU A 309 -47.14 -13.09 -27.13
C GLU A 309 -46.23 -11.95 -27.64
N GLU A 310 -46.78 -10.99 -28.39
CA GLU A 310 -46.04 -9.83 -28.87
C GLU A 310 -45.79 -8.82 -27.75
N ILE A 311 -46.76 -8.65 -26.84
CA ILE A 311 -46.59 -7.84 -25.63
C ILE A 311 -45.52 -8.46 -24.73
N ALA A 312 -45.58 -9.78 -24.50
CA ALA A 312 -44.59 -10.52 -23.72
C ALA A 312 -43.17 -10.36 -24.30
N ARG A 313 -43.03 -10.34 -25.63
CA ARG A 313 -41.74 -10.12 -26.30
C ARG A 313 -41.19 -8.71 -26.06
N ARG A 314 -42.05 -7.69 -26.03
CA ARG A 314 -41.66 -6.29 -25.81
C ARG A 314 -41.23 -6.00 -24.37
N VAL A 315 -41.78 -6.72 -23.38
CA VAL A 315 -41.39 -6.55 -21.97
C VAL A 315 -40.26 -7.49 -21.54
N LYS A 316 -39.84 -8.42 -22.40
CA LYS A 316 -38.90 -9.49 -22.07
C LYS A 316 -37.59 -9.00 -21.47
N GLU A 317 -36.93 -8.03 -22.11
CA GLU A 317 -35.63 -7.52 -21.65
C GLU A 317 -35.73 -6.90 -20.25
N SER A 318 -36.75 -6.10 -20.02
CA SER A 318 -37.02 -5.48 -18.71
C SER A 318 -37.35 -6.52 -17.62
N ILE A 319 -38.05 -7.60 -17.97
CA ILE A 319 -38.31 -8.72 -17.06
C ILE A 319 -37.01 -9.46 -16.72
N GLU A 320 -36.15 -9.69 -17.72
CA GLU A 320 -34.86 -10.36 -17.53
C GLU A 320 -33.93 -9.54 -16.62
N GLU A 321 -33.91 -8.21 -16.74
CA GLU A 321 -33.17 -7.30 -15.86
C GLU A 321 -33.67 -7.35 -14.41
N GLU A 322 -34.98 -7.29 -14.18
CA GLU A 322 -35.57 -7.38 -12.84
C GLU A 322 -35.33 -8.74 -12.19
N LEU A 323 -35.48 -9.83 -12.96
CA LEU A 323 -35.17 -11.19 -12.50
C LEU A 323 -33.68 -11.35 -12.18
N ALA A 324 -32.78 -10.75 -12.97
CA ALA A 324 -31.36 -10.77 -12.67
C ALA A 324 -31.04 -10.01 -11.37
N SER A 325 -31.71 -8.87 -11.14
CA SER A 325 -31.60 -8.09 -9.91
C SER A 325 -32.09 -8.89 -8.69
N ILE A 326 -33.29 -9.48 -8.75
CA ILE A 326 -33.83 -10.33 -7.67
C ILE A 326 -32.93 -11.54 -7.43
N LYS A 327 -32.42 -12.18 -8.49
CA LYS A 327 -31.49 -13.31 -8.37
C LYS A 327 -30.19 -12.92 -7.66
N LYS A 328 -29.68 -11.70 -7.90
CA LYS A 328 -28.53 -11.16 -7.17
C LYS A 328 -28.85 -10.98 -5.68
N VAL A 329 -29.97 -10.32 -5.35
CA VAL A 329 -30.42 -10.11 -3.97
C VAL A 329 -30.65 -11.45 -3.25
N LYS A 330 -31.26 -12.43 -3.92
CA LYS A 330 -31.39 -13.81 -3.42
C LYS A 330 -30.04 -14.42 -3.08
N GLY A 331 -29.06 -14.30 -3.97
CA GLY A 331 -27.71 -14.80 -3.73
C GLY A 331 -27.00 -14.10 -2.57
N ASP A 332 -27.32 -12.83 -2.29
CA ASP A 332 -26.77 -12.07 -1.17
C ASP A 332 -27.44 -12.46 0.16
N ALA A 333 -28.75 -12.61 0.19
CA ALA A 333 -29.49 -13.08 1.37
C ALA A 333 -29.14 -14.54 1.76
N LEU A 334 -28.94 -15.42 0.77
CA LEU A 334 -28.54 -16.81 1.02
C LEU A 334 -27.14 -16.87 1.66
N HIS A 335 -26.24 -16.00 1.21
CA HIS A 335 -24.92 -15.81 1.83
C HIS A 335 -25.06 -15.22 3.24
N ALA A 336 -25.88 -14.18 3.41
CA ALA A 336 -26.14 -13.56 4.71
C ALA A 336 -26.67 -14.55 5.76
N ALA A 337 -27.63 -15.39 5.36
CA ALA A 337 -28.21 -16.43 6.21
C ALA A 337 -27.17 -17.48 6.62
N SER A 338 -26.22 -17.81 5.74
CA SER A 338 -25.13 -18.75 6.06
C SER A 338 -24.16 -18.19 7.11
N LEU A 339 -24.02 -16.87 7.20
CA LEU A 339 -23.20 -16.18 8.21
C LEU A 339 -23.89 -16.11 9.58
N GLY A 340 -25.23 -15.98 9.61
CA GLY A 340 -26.00 -15.87 10.85
C GLY A 340 -26.01 -17.13 11.74
N HIS A 341 -25.63 -18.29 11.18
CA HIS A 341 -25.52 -19.56 11.93
C HIS A 341 -24.12 -19.81 12.51
N LEU A 342 -23.13 -18.97 12.20
CA LEU A 342 -21.80 -18.98 12.80
C LEU A 342 -21.83 -18.04 14.02
N HIS A 343 -22.26 -18.55 15.17
CA HIS A 343 -22.26 -17.81 16.45
C HIS A 343 -20.88 -17.76 17.13
N GLU A 344 -19.83 -18.21 16.44
CA GLU A 344 -18.46 -17.91 16.81
C GLU A 344 -17.88 -17.07 15.67
N PRO A 345 -17.44 -15.83 15.93
CA PRO A 345 -16.64 -15.13 14.95
C PRO A 345 -15.40 -16.00 14.74
N ASP A 346 -15.30 -16.63 13.56
CA ASP A 346 -14.09 -17.31 13.09
C ASP A 346 -12.94 -16.31 12.80
N GLY A 347 -13.02 -15.12 13.40
CA GLY A 347 -12.01 -14.08 13.39
C GLY A 347 -11.34 -14.01 14.75
N GLU A 348 -10.02 -14.21 14.77
CA GLU A 348 -9.23 -13.86 15.93
C GLU A 348 -9.32 -12.34 16.16
N PHE A 349 -9.67 -11.94 17.39
CA PHE A 349 -9.55 -10.55 17.78
C PHE A 349 -8.09 -10.11 17.64
N MET A 350 -7.86 -9.14 16.77
CA MET A 350 -6.56 -8.50 16.67
C MET A 350 -6.31 -7.66 17.93
N SER A 351 -5.12 -7.79 18.52
CA SER A 351 -4.63 -6.84 19.50
C SER A 351 -4.49 -5.44 18.86
N GLY A 352 -4.40 -4.38 19.68
CA GLY A 352 -4.17 -3.03 19.17
C GLY A 352 -2.94 -2.95 18.24
N GLU A 353 -1.84 -3.61 18.62
CA GLU A 353 -0.64 -3.70 17.78
C GLU A 353 -0.85 -4.49 16.47
N GLN A 354 -1.75 -5.48 16.46
CA GLN A 354 -2.11 -6.22 15.23
C GLN A 354 -2.99 -5.38 14.31
N LEU A 355 -3.90 -4.59 14.87
CA LEU A 355 -4.77 -3.69 14.11
C LEU A 355 -3.98 -2.50 13.51
N ASP A 356 -3.06 -1.92 14.28
CA ASP A 356 -2.16 -0.88 13.79
C ASP A 356 -1.28 -1.42 12.65
N ARG A 357 -0.75 -2.65 12.80
CA ARG A 357 -0.04 -3.35 11.72
C ARG A 357 -0.93 -3.51 10.48
N TYR A 358 -2.16 -3.97 10.65
CA TYR A 358 -3.10 -4.11 9.53
C TYR A 358 -3.33 -2.78 8.80
N HIS A 359 -3.57 -1.69 9.52
CA HIS A 359 -3.86 -0.39 8.91
C HIS A 359 -2.71 0.08 8.02
N GLU A 360 -1.47 -0.03 8.52
CA GLU A 360 -0.28 0.35 7.75
C GLU A 360 -0.11 -0.54 6.49
N ASP A 361 -0.34 -1.85 6.62
CA ASP A 361 -0.27 -2.78 5.49
C ASP A 361 -1.30 -2.47 4.41
N ALA A 362 -2.53 -2.21 4.84
CA ALA A 362 -3.64 -1.90 3.97
C ALA A 362 -3.43 -0.56 3.26
N LYS A 363 -2.99 0.50 3.97
CA LYS A 363 -2.64 1.81 3.39
C LYS A 363 -1.70 1.66 2.21
N LYS A 364 -0.61 0.90 2.40
CA LYS A 364 0.39 0.66 1.36
C LYS A 364 -0.13 -0.07 0.15
N ILE A 365 -0.80 -1.20 0.37
CA ILE A 365 -1.27 -2.03 -0.73
C ILE A 365 -2.34 -1.26 -1.51
N ILE A 366 -3.25 -0.57 -0.81
CA ILE A 366 -4.27 0.26 -1.44
C ILE A 366 -3.61 1.41 -2.21
N ARG A 367 -2.62 2.11 -1.64
CA ARG A 367 -1.86 3.16 -2.35
C ARG A 367 -1.19 2.62 -3.59
N GLU A 368 -0.52 1.48 -3.50
CA GLU A 368 0.24 0.94 -4.63
C GLU A 368 -0.68 0.47 -5.75
N ILE A 369 -1.78 -0.22 -5.39
CA ILE A 369 -2.85 -0.56 -6.33
C ILE A 369 -3.39 0.71 -6.98
N TRP A 370 -3.74 1.71 -6.17
CA TRP A 370 -4.30 2.96 -6.65
C TRP A 370 -3.31 3.68 -7.57
N ARG A 371 -2.02 3.75 -7.21
CA ARG A 371 -0.95 4.31 -8.05
C ARG A 371 -0.85 3.61 -9.40
N LEU A 372 -1.00 2.29 -9.42
CA LEU A 372 -0.84 1.48 -10.63
C LEU A 372 -2.12 1.38 -11.48
N THR A 373 -3.28 1.77 -10.94
CA THR A 373 -4.56 1.57 -11.62
C THR A 373 -5.37 2.86 -11.83
N HIS A 374 -5.11 3.91 -11.04
CA HIS A 374 -5.90 5.14 -11.09
C HIS A 374 -5.64 5.93 -12.38
N PRO A 375 -6.67 6.38 -13.11
CA PRO A 375 -6.51 7.06 -14.40
C PRO A 375 -5.53 8.24 -14.38
N ASP A 376 -5.48 9.00 -13.30
CA ASP A 376 -4.61 10.18 -13.14
C ASP A 376 -3.13 9.84 -12.91
N THR A 377 -2.83 8.61 -12.49
CA THR A 377 -1.46 8.13 -12.25
C THR A 377 -0.94 7.28 -13.40
N LEU A 378 -1.81 6.87 -14.32
CA LEU A 378 -1.44 6.09 -15.50
C LEU A 378 -0.56 6.90 -16.47
N ASN A 379 0.51 6.27 -16.93
CA ASN A 379 1.37 6.81 -17.98
C ASN A 379 0.58 7.02 -19.28
N ARG A 380 0.78 8.16 -19.95
CA ARG A 380 0.14 8.43 -21.25
C ARG A 380 0.51 7.39 -22.33
N ALA A 381 1.60 6.65 -22.15
CA ALA A 381 2.05 5.57 -23.03
C ALA A 381 1.11 4.35 -23.07
N PHE A 382 0.14 4.21 -22.15
CA PHE A 382 -0.82 3.11 -22.17
C PHE A 382 -1.81 3.22 -23.35
N THR A 383 -2.06 2.09 -24.02
CA THR A 383 -3.16 1.94 -24.99
C THR A 383 -4.53 1.87 -24.30
N GLU A 384 -5.61 2.15 -25.02
CA GLU A 384 -6.98 2.10 -24.45
C GLU A 384 -7.35 0.72 -23.88
N ARG A 385 -6.99 -0.36 -24.57
CA ARG A 385 -7.24 -1.72 -24.06
C ARG A 385 -6.53 -2.00 -22.74
N GLN A 386 -5.37 -1.39 -22.51
CA GLN A 386 -4.59 -1.54 -21.29
C GLN A 386 -5.17 -0.69 -20.14
N ARG A 387 -5.63 0.52 -20.45
CA ARG A 387 -6.36 1.36 -19.48
C ARG A 387 -7.65 0.69 -19.03
N GLU A 388 -8.37 0.05 -19.95
CA GLU A 388 -9.58 -0.72 -19.61
C GLU A 388 -9.25 -1.87 -18.66
N ARG A 389 -8.17 -2.63 -18.94
CA ARG A 389 -7.77 -3.74 -18.08
C ARG A 389 -7.33 -3.31 -16.68
N LEU A 390 -6.66 -2.16 -16.57
CA LEU A 390 -6.29 -1.57 -15.27
C LEU A 390 -7.52 -1.04 -14.51
N ARG A 391 -8.51 -0.51 -15.23
CA ARG A 391 -9.81 -0.13 -14.66
C ARG A 391 -10.57 -1.33 -14.12
N GLU A 392 -10.60 -2.44 -14.86
CA GLU A 392 -11.20 -3.71 -14.39
C GLU A 392 -10.55 -4.19 -13.07
N TYR A 393 -9.23 -4.04 -12.92
CA TYR A 393 -8.57 -4.37 -11.65
C TYR A 393 -8.90 -3.37 -10.55
N LEU A 394 -8.97 -2.06 -10.83
CA LEU A 394 -9.44 -1.08 -9.86
C LEU A 394 -10.85 -1.41 -9.38
N GLU A 395 -11.74 -1.84 -10.27
CA GLU A 395 -13.08 -2.32 -9.92
C GLU A 395 -13.05 -3.61 -9.09
N GLU A 396 -12.10 -4.52 -9.34
CA GLU A 396 -11.90 -5.72 -8.52
C GLU A 396 -11.46 -5.38 -7.08
N VAL A 397 -10.60 -4.37 -6.90
CA VAL A 397 -10.17 -3.85 -5.58
C VAL A 397 -11.35 -3.29 -4.81
N VAL A 398 -12.14 -2.51 -5.54
CA VAL A 398 -13.34 -1.85 -5.07
C VAL A 398 -14.39 -2.89 -4.68
N LYS A 399 -14.41 -4.08 -5.29
CA LYS A 399 -15.42 -5.09 -4.97
C LYS A 399 -15.07 -5.86 -3.69
N ILE A 400 -15.89 -5.68 -2.66
CA ILE A 400 -15.80 -6.48 -1.42
C ILE A 400 -16.28 -7.90 -1.70
N ARG A 401 -15.46 -8.90 -1.36
CA ARG A 401 -15.81 -10.31 -1.55
C ARG A 401 -16.78 -10.74 -0.46
N LYS A 402 -17.67 -11.67 -0.79
CA LYS A 402 -18.61 -12.27 0.16
C LYS A 402 -17.92 -12.92 1.38
N SER A 403 -16.71 -13.43 1.19
CA SER A 403 -15.86 -13.97 2.26
C SER A 403 -15.33 -12.93 3.24
N GLU A 404 -15.42 -11.63 2.92
CA GLU A 404 -15.00 -10.52 3.78
C GLU A 404 -16.17 -9.96 4.60
N ALA A 405 -17.37 -10.53 4.45
CA ALA A 405 -18.53 -10.15 5.26
C ALA A 405 -18.24 -10.44 6.74
N GLN A 406 -18.67 -9.53 7.62
CA GLN A 406 -18.47 -9.56 9.07
C GLN A 406 -17.03 -9.32 9.55
N LEU A 407 -16.07 -9.08 8.65
CA LEU A 407 -14.76 -8.58 9.04
C LEU A 407 -14.85 -7.09 9.34
N ASP A 408 -14.15 -6.63 10.38
CA ASP A 408 -14.00 -5.20 10.66
C ASP A 408 -13.02 -4.51 9.70
N VAL A 409 -12.21 -5.32 9.01
CA VAL A 409 -11.10 -4.90 8.15
C VAL A 409 -11.01 -5.78 6.89
N ARG A 410 -10.51 -5.22 5.77
CA ARG A 410 -10.34 -5.98 4.50
C ARG A 410 -9.29 -7.07 4.69
N ALA A 411 -9.39 -8.17 3.94
CA ALA A 411 -8.35 -9.19 4.00
C ALA A 411 -7.09 -8.73 3.25
N ILE A 412 -5.95 -8.60 3.93
CA ILE A 412 -4.66 -8.21 3.32
C ILE A 412 -4.27 -9.15 2.17
N SER A 413 -4.56 -10.45 2.30
CA SER A 413 -4.29 -11.43 1.24
C SER A 413 -5.04 -11.11 -0.04
N VAL A 414 -6.29 -10.66 0.07
CA VAL A 414 -7.11 -10.25 -1.08
C VAL A 414 -6.53 -9.02 -1.77
N LEU A 415 -6.16 -7.99 -0.99
CA LEU A 415 -5.52 -6.80 -1.53
C LEU A 415 -4.17 -7.14 -2.19
N SER A 416 -3.38 -8.01 -1.55
CA SER A 416 -2.07 -8.46 -2.07
C SER A 416 -2.20 -9.22 -3.38
N ASP A 417 -3.17 -10.14 -3.48
CA ASP A 417 -3.45 -10.88 -4.72
C ASP A 417 -3.76 -9.94 -5.89
N ILE A 418 -4.55 -8.89 -5.63
CA ILE A 418 -4.90 -7.92 -6.67
C ILE A 418 -3.68 -7.10 -7.08
N LEU A 419 -2.88 -6.65 -6.11
CA LEU A 419 -1.63 -5.95 -6.41
C LEU A 419 -0.69 -6.81 -7.27
N THR A 420 -0.57 -8.11 -6.98
CA THR A 420 0.23 -9.04 -7.78
C THR A 420 -0.26 -9.09 -9.22
N LYS A 421 -1.57 -9.24 -9.46
CA LYS A 421 -2.14 -9.24 -10.82
C LYS A 421 -1.90 -7.92 -11.57
N VAL A 422 -1.98 -6.79 -10.86
CA VAL A 422 -1.71 -5.47 -11.43
C VAL A 422 -0.24 -5.36 -11.84
N LYS A 423 0.69 -5.80 -10.99
CA LYS A 423 2.13 -5.82 -11.29
C LYS A 423 2.46 -6.77 -12.45
N GLU A 424 1.88 -7.97 -12.48
CA GLU A 424 2.03 -8.92 -13.59
C GLU A 424 1.63 -8.31 -14.93
N LEU A 425 0.58 -7.47 -14.95
CA LEU A 425 0.18 -6.76 -16.15
C LEU A 425 1.26 -5.77 -16.61
N TYR A 426 1.85 -5.01 -15.70
CA TYR A 426 2.98 -4.11 -16.00
C TYR A 426 4.22 -4.88 -16.51
N ASP A 427 4.54 -6.02 -15.89
CA ASP A 427 5.68 -6.88 -16.26
C ASP A 427 5.51 -7.47 -17.66
N VAL A 428 4.35 -8.05 -17.97
CA VAL A 428 4.02 -8.57 -19.32
C VAL A 428 4.14 -7.48 -20.39
N MET A 429 3.98 -6.22 -19.99
CA MET A 429 4.00 -5.07 -20.87
C MET A 429 5.38 -4.43 -21.03
N GLY A 430 6.40 -4.89 -20.28
CA GLY A 430 7.77 -4.40 -20.38
C GLY A 430 7.92 -2.93 -19.99
N ILE A 431 6.99 -2.40 -19.19
CA ILE A 431 7.07 -1.04 -18.64
C ILE A 431 7.78 -1.16 -17.30
N ASP A 432 8.96 -0.56 -17.19
CA ASP A 432 9.70 -0.54 -15.94
C ASP A 432 8.91 0.24 -14.89
N LEU A 433 8.73 -0.38 -13.72
CA LEU A 433 8.10 0.24 -12.56
C LEU A 433 9.13 1.18 -11.91
N GLU A 434 9.56 2.21 -12.64
CA GLU A 434 10.42 3.22 -12.02
C GLU A 434 9.72 3.77 -10.77
N PRO A 435 10.45 3.94 -9.65
CA PRO A 435 9.90 4.61 -8.48
C PRO A 435 9.47 6.02 -8.91
N THR A 436 8.17 6.29 -9.03
CA THR A 436 7.68 7.62 -9.44
C THR A 436 7.94 8.71 -8.39
N SER A 437 8.50 8.36 -7.24
CA SER A 437 8.96 9.28 -6.19
C SER A 437 10.32 9.92 -6.52
N VAL A 438 10.58 10.25 -7.78
CA VAL A 438 11.76 11.01 -8.21
C VAL A 438 11.32 12.43 -8.52
N ILE A 439 11.89 13.39 -7.81
CA ILE A 439 11.75 14.82 -8.11
C ILE A 439 12.37 15.07 -9.49
N ARG A 440 11.60 15.68 -10.40
CA ARG A 440 12.01 15.91 -11.79
C ARG A 440 12.33 17.38 -12.02
N GLY A 441 13.32 17.65 -12.86
CA GLY A 441 13.72 19.00 -13.25
C GLY A 441 15.24 19.15 -13.25
N ASP A 442 15.75 19.90 -14.22
CA ASP A 442 17.19 20.14 -14.40
C ASP A 442 17.68 21.33 -13.55
N THR A 443 16.77 22.19 -13.11
CA THR A 443 17.06 23.34 -12.23
C THR A 443 16.26 23.26 -10.93
N LEU A 444 16.70 23.97 -9.88
CA LEU A 444 15.97 24.03 -8.61
C LEU A 444 14.57 24.63 -8.77
N ALA A 445 14.41 25.60 -9.68
CA ALA A 445 13.13 26.17 -10.03
C ALA A 445 12.20 25.13 -10.69
N ASP A 446 12.71 24.33 -11.63
CA ASP A 446 11.95 23.25 -12.26
C ASP A 446 11.53 22.19 -11.25
N GLN A 447 12.43 21.80 -10.35
CA GLN A 447 12.15 20.83 -9.30
C GLN A 447 11.11 21.34 -8.31
N THR A 448 11.19 22.62 -7.93
CA THR A 448 10.21 23.26 -7.06
C THR A 448 8.85 23.36 -7.75
N ALA A 449 8.80 23.75 -9.02
CA ALA A 449 7.57 23.80 -9.80
C ALA A 449 6.95 22.39 -9.99
N TRP A 450 7.78 21.38 -10.18
CA TRP A 450 7.35 19.99 -10.23
C TRP A 450 6.72 19.55 -8.89
N LEU A 451 7.37 19.85 -7.77
CA LEU A 451 6.84 19.57 -6.43
C LEU A 451 5.50 20.27 -6.20
N GLU A 452 5.37 21.54 -6.59
CA GLU A 452 4.11 22.29 -6.46
C GLU A 452 2.97 21.65 -7.25
N ASN A 453 3.23 21.24 -8.49
CA ASN A 453 2.21 20.59 -9.32
C ASN A 453 1.80 19.23 -8.74
N GLU A 454 2.75 18.43 -8.28
CA GLU A 454 2.44 17.14 -7.65
C GLU A 454 1.68 17.31 -6.33
N ILE A 455 2.02 18.32 -5.51
CA ILE A 455 1.24 18.65 -4.30
C ILE A 455 -0.20 18.97 -4.68
N GLN A 456 -0.42 19.89 -5.63
CA GLN A 456 -1.78 20.29 -6.06
C GLN A 456 -2.59 19.12 -6.61
N LYS A 457 -1.94 18.22 -7.36
CA LYS A 457 -2.57 17.01 -7.88
C LYS A 457 -3.06 16.11 -6.74
N ILE A 458 -2.19 15.84 -5.77
CA ILE A 458 -2.52 14.98 -4.62
C ILE A 458 -3.59 15.65 -3.73
N GLU A 459 -3.55 16.97 -3.54
CA GLU A 459 -4.61 17.72 -2.84
C GLU A 459 -5.97 17.56 -3.52
N SER A 460 -6.02 17.60 -4.86
CA SER A 460 -7.25 17.38 -5.59
C SER A 460 -7.82 15.98 -5.35
N GLN A 461 -6.94 14.98 -5.38
CA GLN A 461 -7.31 13.57 -5.17
C GLN A 461 -7.81 13.34 -3.74
N ILE A 462 -7.17 13.95 -2.74
CA ILE A 462 -7.65 13.92 -1.35
C ILE A 462 -9.05 14.55 -1.24
N ARG A 463 -9.31 15.69 -1.90
CA ARG A 463 -10.64 16.32 -1.89
C ARG A 463 -11.71 15.43 -2.50
N GLU A 464 -11.42 14.78 -3.62
CA GLU A 464 -12.34 13.84 -4.28
C GLU A 464 -12.62 12.63 -3.38
N LEU A 465 -11.58 12.02 -2.80
CA LEU A 465 -11.71 10.92 -1.85
C LEU A 465 -12.56 11.30 -0.64
N MET A 466 -12.36 12.51 -0.09
CA MET A 466 -13.15 13.01 1.03
C MET A 466 -14.63 13.20 0.67
N ALA A 467 -14.93 13.64 -0.56
CA ALA A 467 -16.31 13.75 -1.03
C ALA A 467 -16.96 12.37 -1.16
N GLU A 468 -16.25 11.37 -1.69
CA GLU A 468 -16.73 9.98 -1.76
C GLU A 468 -16.97 9.40 -0.36
N ILE A 469 -16.01 9.56 0.55
CA ILE A 469 -16.10 9.15 1.96
C ILE A 469 -17.36 9.75 2.61
N GLN A 470 -17.59 11.05 2.40
CA GLN A 470 -18.76 11.72 2.94
C GLN A 470 -20.05 11.17 2.34
N ALA A 471 -20.12 10.97 1.03
CA ALA A 471 -21.29 10.42 0.35
C ALA A 471 -21.65 9.02 0.89
N MET A 472 -20.67 8.15 1.08
CA MET A 472 -20.89 6.81 1.65
C MET A 472 -21.27 6.83 3.13
N SER A 473 -20.75 7.79 3.91
CA SER A 473 -21.06 7.93 5.34
C SER A 473 -22.46 8.48 5.60
N VAL A 474 -23.03 9.19 4.63
CA VAL A 474 -24.37 9.80 4.73
C VAL A 474 -25.43 9.09 3.89
N ASP A 475 -25.10 7.92 3.35
CA ASP A 475 -25.99 7.12 2.51
C ASP A 475 -27.33 6.86 3.22
N PRO A 476 -28.47 7.37 2.67
CA PRO A 476 -29.78 7.21 3.28
C PRO A 476 -30.19 5.75 3.47
N ASP A 477 -29.88 4.88 2.51
CA ASP A 477 -30.25 3.46 2.54
C ASP A 477 -29.48 2.73 3.65
N ILE A 478 -28.17 2.98 3.79
CA ILE A 478 -27.37 2.44 4.88
C ILE A 478 -27.89 2.93 6.24
N ARG A 479 -28.22 4.22 6.37
CA ARG A 479 -28.78 4.78 7.60
C ARG A 479 -30.13 4.18 7.97
N GLU A 480 -31.01 3.98 6.98
CA GLU A 480 -32.31 3.35 7.18
C GLU A 480 -32.14 1.89 7.62
N LYS A 481 -31.25 1.14 6.97
CA LYS A 481 -30.90 -0.23 7.37
C LYS A 481 -30.39 -0.28 8.81
N MET A 482 -29.43 0.57 9.19
CA MET A 482 -28.94 0.66 10.57
C MET A 482 -30.07 0.98 11.56
N ALA A 483 -30.92 1.97 11.24
CA ALA A 483 -32.04 2.36 12.09
C ALA A 483 -33.03 1.21 12.30
N SER A 484 -33.34 0.45 11.25
CA SER A 484 -34.25 -0.70 11.31
C SER A 484 -33.72 -1.85 12.19
N MET A 485 -32.40 -1.93 12.39
CA MET A 485 -31.72 -2.95 13.19
C MET A 485 -31.40 -2.52 14.63
N ALA A 486 -31.62 -1.25 14.99
CA ALA A 486 -31.14 -0.62 16.22
C ALA A 486 -31.65 -1.23 17.54
N GLY A 487 -32.73 -2.02 17.52
CA GLY A 487 -33.27 -2.70 18.70
C GLY A 487 -34.30 -3.77 18.36
N GLU A 488 -34.62 -4.65 19.31
CA GLU A 488 -35.53 -5.78 19.08
C GLU A 488 -36.95 -5.32 18.69
N GLU A 489 -37.47 -4.28 19.33
CA GLU A 489 -38.78 -3.69 18.99
C GLU A 489 -38.81 -3.12 17.57
N THR A 490 -37.76 -2.38 17.19
CA THR A 490 -37.62 -1.82 15.84
C THR A 490 -37.49 -2.90 14.79
N ARG A 491 -36.76 -3.99 15.07
CA ARG A 491 -36.65 -5.14 14.17
C ARG A 491 -38.00 -5.80 13.94
N LYS A 492 -38.78 -6.03 15.01
CA LYS A 492 -40.14 -6.59 14.91
C LYS A 492 -41.07 -5.67 14.12
N ALA A 493 -41.02 -4.36 14.37
CA ALA A 493 -41.82 -3.38 13.66
C ALA A 493 -41.48 -3.33 12.16
N THR A 494 -40.18 -3.37 11.83
CA THR A 494 -39.69 -3.41 10.44
C THR A 494 -40.18 -4.66 9.72
N LEU A 495 -40.02 -5.84 10.34
CA LEU A 495 -40.48 -7.11 9.77
C LEU A 495 -41.99 -7.09 9.51
N LEU A 496 -42.78 -6.62 10.47
CA LEU A 496 -44.22 -6.47 10.30
C LEU A 496 -44.57 -5.50 9.16
N GLY A 497 -43.85 -4.38 9.04
CA GLY A 497 -44.03 -3.44 7.94
C GLY A 497 -43.75 -4.06 6.57
N LEU A 498 -42.67 -4.84 6.45
CA LEU A 498 -42.33 -5.56 5.22
C LEU A 498 -43.39 -6.62 4.88
N GLU A 499 -43.90 -7.36 5.86
CA GLU A 499 -44.98 -8.34 5.65
C GLU A 499 -46.29 -7.67 5.21
N GLN A 500 -46.62 -6.51 5.77
CA GLN A 500 -47.81 -5.75 5.38
C GLN A 500 -47.69 -5.24 3.94
N LEU A 501 -46.53 -4.69 3.56
CA LEU A 501 -46.26 -4.27 2.19
C LEU A 501 -46.32 -5.44 1.22
N LYS A 502 -45.73 -6.58 1.58
CA LYS A 502 -45.79 -7.80 0.77
C LYS A 502 -47.23 -8.20 0.50
N ARG A 503 -48.08 -8.29 1.54
CA ARG A 503 -49.50 -8.63 1.39
C ARG A 503 -50.24 -7.63 0.51
N ALA A 504 -49.95 -6.34 0.64
CA ALA A 504 -50.57 -5.32 -0.20
C ALA A 504 -50.27 -5.54 -1.69
N PHE A 505 -49.01 -5.86 -2.04
CA PHE A 505 -48.65 -6.20 -3.42
C PHE A 505 -49.24 -7.55 -3.87
N GLU A 506 -49.33 -8.56 -3.00
CA GLU A 506 -49.98 -9.84 -3.34
C GLU A 506 -51.48 -9.64 -3.64
N GLU A 507 -52.17 -8.81 -2.86
CA GLU A 507 -53.57 -8.45 -3.09
C GLU A 507 -53.75 -7.65 -4.38
N GLU A 508 -52.89 -6.65 -4.63
CA GLU A 508 -52.89 -5.86 -5.85
C GLU A 508 -52.65 -6.72 -7.09
N ASN A 509 -51.73 -7.68 -7.00
CA ASN A 509 -51.44 -8.63 -8.09
C ASN A 509 -52.68 -9.43 -8.48
N VAL A 510 -53.46 -9.93 -7.51
CA VAL A 510 -54.71 -10.64 -7.79
C VAL A 510 -55.70 -9.76 -8.55
N VAL A 511 -55.81 -8.48 -8.17
CA VAL A 511 -56.67 -7.51 -8.87
C VAL A 511 -56.17 -7.26 -10.29
N LEU A 512 -54.88 -6.98 -10.46
CA LEU A 512 -54.26 -6.72 -11.77
C LEU A 512 -54.35 -7.94 -12.70
N GLN A 513 -54.20 -9.17 -12.19
CA GLN A 513 -54.39 -10.39 -12.97
C GLN A 513 -55.82 -10.51 -13.49
N ALA A 514 -56.81 -10.26 -12.64
CA ALA A 514 -58.22 -10.30 -13.04
C ALA A 514 -58.54 -9.23 -14.09
N GLU A 515 -57.97 -8.03 -13.97
CA GLU A 515 -58.14 -6.96 -14.95
C GLU A 515 -57.44 -7.26 -16.28
N HIS A 516 -56.21 -7.73 -16.24
CA HIS A 516 -55.46 -8.14 -17.43
C HIS A 516 -56.18 -9.27 -18.18
N GLN A 517 -56.72 -10.27 -17.46
CA GLN A 517 -57.48 -11.35 -18.06
C GLN A 517 -58.76 -10.84 -18.73
N ARG A 518 -59.52 -9.94 -18.07
CA ARG A 518 -60.69 -9.29 -18.69
C ARG A 518 -60.32 -8.53 -19.97
N MET A 519 -59.17 -7.84 -19.99
CA MET A 519 -58.69 -7.13 -21.18
C MET A 519 -58.35 -8.09 -22.34
N ILE A 520 -57.77 -9.25 -22.03
CA ILE A 520 -57.52 -10.30 -23.03
C ILE A 520 -58.84 -10.87 -23.56
N ASP A 521 -59.80 -11.15 -22.69
CA ASP A 521 -61.08 -11.76 -23.05
C ASP A 521 -61.96 -10.80 -23.87
N MET A 522 -61.97 -9.51 -23.56
CA MET A 522 -62.65 -8.49 -24.37
C MET A 522 -62.02 -8.31 -25.76
N GLY A 523 -60.71 -8.53 -25.89
CA GLY A 523 -60.02 -8.55 -27.18
C GLY A 523 -60.26 -9.82 -28.01
N ARG A 524 -60.88 -10.86 -27.43
CA ARG A 524 -61.22 -12.14 -28.07
C ARG A 524 -62.71 -12.33 -28.36
N ALA A 525 -63.56 -11.37 -27.99
CA ALA A 525 -64.98 -11.43 -28.35
C ALA A 525 -65.10 -11.54 -29.88
N PRO A 526 -65.87 -12.51 -30.43
CA PRO A 526 -66.05 -12.61 -31.86
C PRO A 526 -66.64 -11.29 -32.34
N VAL A 527 -66.03 -10.71 -33.37
CA VAL A 527 -66.72 -9.74 -34.22
C VAL A 527 -67.90 -10.51 -34.80
N ASP A 528 -69.06 -10.38 -34.16
CA ASP A 528 -70.32 -10.85 -34.68
C ASP A 528 -70.48 -10.20 -36.04
N SER A 529 -70.36 -11.03 -37.07
CA SER A 529 -70.67 -10.73 -38.44
C SER A 529 -72.11 -10.24 -38.54
N ARG A 530 -72.28 -8.94 -38.79
CA ARG A 530 -73.47 -8.38 -39.44
C ARG A 530 -73.06 -7.38 -40.49
#